data_AF-A0A838RQ60-F1
#
_entry.id   AF-A0A838RQ60-F1
#
_cell.length_a   1.000
_cell.length_b   1.000
_cell.length_c   1.000
_cell.angle_alpha   90.00
_cell.angle_beta   90.00
_cell.angle_gamma   90.00
#
_symmetry.space_group_name_H-M   'P 1'
#
loop_
_entity.id
_entity.type
_entity.pdbx_description
1 polymer ?
#
loop_
_entity_poly.entity_id
_entity_poly.type
_entity_poly.pdbx_seq_one_letter_code
_entity_poly.pdbx_strand_id
1 'polypeptide(L)'
;MLFIFEVLLLLCGLYAIATGKLPQAVFGKKYRTEGLGERLIGLMLVVPMPTAFIVGEILAVLYGSEDAFVYRSIFEMVLLVLMLTAALVVNRRVRQPATP
;
A
#
# COMPACT_ATOMS: atom_id res chain seq x y z
N MET A 1 -12.65 -9.33 -3.53
CA MET A 1 -12.17 -9.10 -4.92
C MET A 1 -10.90 -8.25 -4.97
N LEU A 2 -10.64 -7.36 -4.01
CA LEU A 2 -9.40 -6.58 -3.94
C LEU A 2 -8.19 -7.36 -3.39
N PHE A 3 -8.41 -8.51 -2.77
CA PHE A 3 -7.35 -9.32 -2.15
C PHE A 3 -6.11 -9.57 -3.02
N ILE A 4 -6.27 -9.85 -4.32
CA ILE A 4 -5.13 -10.04 -5.22
C ILE A 4 -4.30 -8.76 -5.35
N PHE A 5 -4.97 -7.60 -5.47
CA PHE A 5 -4.29 -6.30 -5.53
C PHE A 5 -3.59 -5.99 -4.20
N GLU A 6 -4.22 -6.27 -3.07
CA GLU A 6 -3.60 -6.08 -1.76
C GLU A 6 -2.34 -6.94 -1.58
N VAL A 7 -2.39 -8.21 -1.99
CA VAL A 7 -1.23 -9.10 -1.96
C VAL A 7 -0.11 -8.56 -2.84
N LEU A 8 -0.43 -8.06 -4.05
CA LEU A 8 0.58 -7.44 -4.92
C LEU A 8 1.18 -6.17 -4.30
N LEU A 9 0.37 -5.31 -3.69
CA LEU A 9 0.85 -4.10 -2.99
C LEU A 9 1.70 -4.47 -1.78
N LEU A 10 1.29 -5.47 -1.00
CA LEU A 10 2.06 -6.01 0.12
C LEU A 10 3.43 -6.50 -0.36
N LEU A 11 3.48 -7.34 -1.39
CA LEU A 11 4.73 -7.87 -1.92
C LEU A 11 5.64 -6.77 -2.47
N CYS A 12 5.07 -5.80 -3.21
CA CYS A 12 5.80 -4.63 -3.68
C CYS A 12 6.32 -3.78 -2.52
N GLY A 13 5.52 -3.62 -1.46
CA GLY A 13 5.88 -2.88 -0.27
C GLY A 13 6.99 -3.55 0.52
N LEU A 14 6.89 -4.86 0.76
CA LEU A 14 7.94 -5.65 1.41
C LEU A 14 9.24 -5.62 0.62
N TYR A 15 9.17 -5.77 -0.71
CA TYR A 15 10.33 -5.63 -1.58
C TYR A 15 10.97 -4.25 -1.45
N ALA A 16 10.16 -3.17 -1.44
CA ALA A 16 10.64 -1.81 -1.32
C ALA A 16 11.25 -1.50 0.05
N ILE A 17 10.71 -2.07 1.13
CA ILE A 17 11.28 -1.98 2.48
C ILE A 17 12.64 -2.68 2.54
N ALA A 18 12.71 -3.92 2.02
CA ALA A 18 13.92 -4.74 2.08
C ALA A 18 15.05 -4.17 1.22
N THR A 19 14.76 -3.80 -0.02
CA THR A 19 15.76 -3.35 -0.99
C THR A 19 16.01 -1.85 -0.95
N GLY A 20 15.06 -1.07 -0.41
CA GLY A 20 15.04 0.38 -0.60
C GLY A 20 14.81 0.80 -2.06
N LYS A 21 14.28 -0.09 -2.90
CA LYS A 21 14.03 0.14 -4.32
C LYS A 21 12.57 -0.11 -4.67
N LEU A 22 11.98 0.76 -5.48
CA LEU A 22 10.66 0.51 -6.03
C LEU A 22 10.75 -0.28 -7.34
N PRO A 23 9.80 -1.19 -7.62
CA PRO A 23 9.78 -1.94 -8.87
C PRO A 23 9.59 -0.98 -10.06
N GLN A 24 10.62 -0.90 -10.90
CA GLN A 24 10.66 0.02 -12.06
C GLN A 24 9.54 -0.25 -13.09
N ALA A 25 9.02 -1.48 -13.13
CA ALA A 25 7.88 -1.84 -13.98
C ALA A 25 6.63 -1.01 -13.64
N VAL A 26 6.46 -0.62 -12.37
CA VAL A 26 5.29 0.12 -11.87
C VAL A 26 5.58 1.62 -11.78
N PHE A 27 6.80 2.01 -11.36
CA PHE A 27 7.14 3.40 -11.06
C PHE A 27 7.94 4.13 -12.15
N GLY A 28 8.28 3.44 -13.24
CA GLY A 28 8.89 4.02 -14.45
C GLY A 28 10.42 4.11 -14.40
N LYS A 29 11.06 3.93 -15.56
CA LYS A 29 12.53 3.87 -15.71
C LYS A 29 13.26 5.22 -15.67
N LYS A 30 12.53 6.34 -15.65
CA LYS A 30 13.10 7.70 -15.75
C LYS A 30 13.59 8.30 -14.43
N TYR A 31 13.31 7.64 -13.30
CA TYR A 31 13.63 8.15 -11.97
C TYR A 31 14.49 7.15 -11.22
N ARG A 32 15.45 7.66 -10.44
CA ARG A 32 16.19 6.83 -9.50
C ARG A 32 15.29 6.58 -8.30
N THR A 33 14.87 5.34 -8.12
CA THR A 33 14.03 4.90 -7.01
C THR A 33 14.89 4.11 -6.02
N GLU A 34 15.75 4.82 -5.30
CA GLU A 34 16.67 4.23 -4.32
C GLU A 34 16.78 5.15 -3.10
N GLY A 35 16.56 4.60 -1.90
CA GLY A 35 16.79 5.35 -0.67
C GLY A 35 15.77 5.11 0.44
N LEU A 36 15.80 6.01 1.43
CA LEU A 36 14.95 5.94 2.61
C LEU A 36 13.50 6.32 2.29
N GLY A 37 13.26 7.20 1.32
CA GLY A 37 11.91 7.60 0.92
C GLY A 37 11.12 6.46 0.24
N GLU A 38 11.81 5.60 -0.50
CA GLU A 38 11.26 4.41 -1.14
C GLU A 38 10.87 3.34 -0.12
N ARG A 39 11.63 3.23 0.98
CA ARG A 39 11.25 2.38 2.13
C ARG A 39 9.99 2.88 2.83
N LEU A 40 9.82 4.20 2.94
CA LEU A 40 8.59 4.80 3.48
C LEU A 40 7.39 4.52 2.57
N ILE A 41 7.56 4.61 1.26
CA ILE A 41 6.52 4.21 0.30
C ILE A 41 6.22 2.71 0.46
N GLY A 42 7.24 1.87 0.62
CA GLY A 42 7.07 0.45 0.89
C GLY A 42 6.24 0.17 2.14
N LEU A 43 6.52 0.87 3.25
CA LEU A 43 5.71 0.82 4.47
C LEU A 43 4.26 1.21 4.21
N MET A 44 4.01 2.27 3.45
CA MET A 44 2.64 2.68 3.08
C MET A 44 1.90 1.61 2.28
N LEU A 45 2.59 0.86 1.43
CA LEU A 45 1.96 -0.21 0.64
C LEU A 45 1.70 -1.49 1.46
N VAL A 46 2.44 -1.71 2.55
CA VAL A 46 2.26 -2.88 3.43
C VAL A 46 1.10 -2.70 4.40
N VAL A 47 0.86 -1.48 4.89
CA VAL A 47 -0.12 -1.18 5.95
C VAL A 47 -1.58 -1.57 5.63
N PRO A 48 -2.13 -1.39 4.41
CA PRO A 48 -3.54 -1.63 4.15
C PRO A 48 -4.04 -3.02 4.57
N MET A 49 -3.29 -4.07 4.22
CA MET A 49 -3.70 -5.46 4.46
C MET A 49 -3.82 -5.82 5.96
N PRO A 50 -2.79 -5.63 6.81
CA PRO A 50 -2.92 -5.90 8.24
C PRO A 50 -3.98 -5.01 8.90
N THR A 51 -4.10 -3.74 8.48
CA THR A 51 -5.14 -2.85 9.01
C THR A 51 -6.55 -3.32 8.63
N ALA A 52 -6.78 -3.72 7.38
CA ALA A 52 -8.08 -4.25 6.93
C ALA A 52 -8.44 -5.56 7.65
N PHE A 53 -7.46 -6.41 7.95
CA PHE A 53 -7.67 -7.60 8.77
C PHE A 53 -8.08 -7.26 10.19
N ILE A 54 -7.33 -6.41 10.89
CA ILE A 54 -7.62 -6.02 12.28
C ILE A 54 -8.99 -5.35 12.38
N VAL A 55 -9.29 -4.41 11.48
CA VAL A 55 -10.58 -3.71 11.46
C VAL A 55 -11.72 -4.68 11.12
N GLY A 56 -11.50 -5.63 10.21
CA GLY A 56 -12.45 -6.68 9.90
C GLY A 56 -12.84 -7.53 11.12
N GLU A 57 -11.86 -7.96 11.92
CA GLU A 57 -12.10 -8.72 13.14
C GLU A 57 -12.83 -7.90 14.20
N ILE A 58 -12.44 -6.63 14.39
CA ILE A 58 -13.12 -5.72 15.32
C ILE A 58 -14.59 -5.54 14.91
N LEU A 59 -14.86 -5.33 13.62
CA LEU A 59 -16.23 -5.18 13.12
C LEU A 59 -17.05 -6.46 13.26
N ALA A 60 -16.45 -7.63 13.05
CA ALA A 60 -17.11 -8.92 13.24
C ALA A 60 -17.54 -9.13 14.70
N VAL A 61 -16.71 -8.70 15.66
CA VAL A 61 -17.04 -8.76 17.09
C VAL A 61 -18.16 -7.78 17.47
N LEU A 62 -18.21 -6.60 16.85
CA LEU A 62 -19.17 -5.55 17.20
C LEU A 62 -20.55 -5.69 16.54
N TYR A 63 -20.58 -6.09 15.26
CA TYR A 63 -21.80 -6.06 14.44
C TYR A 63 -22.25 -7.46 13.97
N GLY A 64 -21.51 -8.51 14.31
CA GLY A 64 -21.75 -9.86 13.79
C GLY A 64 -21.19 -10.07 12.38
N SER A 65 -21.11 -11.33 11.95
CA SER A 65 -20.34 -11.72 10.76
C SER A 65 -20.94 -11.27 9.42
N GLU A 66 -22.26 -11.11 9.33
CA GLU A 66 -22.93 -10.76 8.08
C GLU A 66 -22.69 -9.29 7.68
N ASP A 67 -22.96 -8.35 8.60
CA ASP A 67 -22.79 -6.92 8.34
C ASP A 67 -21.31 -6.50 8.31
N ALA A 68 -20.46 -7.16 9.10
CA ALA A 68 -19.03 -6.87 9.15
C ALA A 68 -18.33 -7.05 7.79
N PHE A 69 -18.80 -7.97 6.95
CA PHE A 69 -18.23 -8.18 5.63
C PHE A 69 -18.39 -6.95 4.73
N VAL A 70 -19.57 -6.31 4.75
CA VAL A 70 -19.86 -5.12 3.96
C VAL A 70 -19.05 -3.93 4.47
N TYR A 71 -19.05 -3.69 5.78
CA TYR A 71 -18.28 -2.59 6.37
C TYR A 71 -16.77 -2.73 6.17
N ARG A 72 -16.24 -3.95 6.32
CA ARG A 72 -14.84 -4.27 6.02
C ARG A 72 -14.50 -3.94 4.58
N SER A 73 -15.35 -4.36 3.63
CA SER A 73 -15.11 -4.12 2.19
C SER A 73 -15.09 -2.64 1.84
N ILE A 74 -15.99 -1.85 2.43
CA ILE A 74 -16.01 -0.38 2.26
C ILE A 74 -14.74 0.24 2.85
N PHE A 75 -14.37 -0.14 4.07
CA PHE A 75 -13.18 0.35 4.74
C PHE A 75 -11.90 0.03 3.95
N GLU A 76 -11.76 -1.21 3.47
CA GLU A 76 -10.63 -1.67 2.65
C GLU A 76 -10.48 -0.82 1.39
N MET A 77 -11.59 -0.55 0.69
CA MET A 77 -11.57 0.27 -0.53
C MET A 77 -11.14 1.71 -0.25
N VAL A 78 -11.69 2.34 0.80
CA VAL A 78 -11.33 3.71 1.19
C VAL A 78 -9.86 3.78 1.60
N LEU A 79 -9.40 2.82 2.41
CA LEU A 79 -8.03 2.74 2.88
C LEU A 79 -7.05 2.57 1.71
N LEU A 80 -7.34 1.68 0.77
CA LEU A 80 -6.50 1.46 -0.40
C LEU A 80 -6.37 2.73 -1.26
N VAL A 81 -7.47 3.42 -1.54
CA VAL A 81 -7.45 4.66 -2.33
C VAL A 81 -6.63 5.74 -1.61
N LEU A 82 -6.81 5.89 -0.29
CA LEU A 82 -6.05 6.86 0.51
C LEU A 82 -4.55 6.53 0.51
N MET A 83 -4.18 5.28 0.74
CA MET A 83 -2.79 4.85 0.83
C MET A 83 -2.08 4.91 -0.53
N LEU A 84 -2.76 4.56 -1.63
CA LEU A 84 -2.22 4.75 -2.97
C LEU A 84 -2.02 6.23 -3.31
N THR A 85 -2.99 7.08 -2.96
CA THR A 85 -2.87 8.53 -3.16
C THR A 85 -1.71 9.10 -2.35
N ALA A 86 -1.58 8.72 -1.08
CA ALA A 86 -0.48 9.13 -0.21
C ALA A 86 0.87 8.67 -0.76
N ALA A 87 0.97 7.41 -1.19
CA ALA A 87 2.17 6.85 -1.81
C ALA A 87 2.57 7.63 -3.08
N LEU A 88 1.61 8.01 -3.93
CA LEU A 88 1.88 8.83 -5.11
C LEU A 88 2.34 10.25 -4.75
N VAL A 89 1.75 10.87 -3.74
CA VAL A 89 2.14 12.20 -3.25
C VAL A 89 3.55 12.17 -2.67
N VAL A 90 3.89 11.16 -1.86
CA VAL A 90 5.23 10.97 -1.30
C VAL A 90 6.22 10.68 -2.42
N ASN A 91 5.87 9.82 -3.38
CA ASN A 91 6.72 9.53 -4.53
C ASN A 91 7.07 10.79 -5.32
N ARG A 92 6.14 11.75 -5.46
CA ARG A 92 6.44 13.05 -6.11
C ARG A 92 7.50 13.88 -5.38
N ARG A 93 7.64 13.71 -4.07
CA ARG A 93 8.63 14.39 -3.22
C ARG A 93 9.96 13.65 -3.15
N VAL A 94 9.92 12.32 -3.21
CA VAL A 94 11.11 11.46 -3.07
C VAL A 94 11.81 11.23 -4.41
N ARG A 95 11.09 11.25 -5.53
CA ARG A 95 11.66 10.98 -6.86
C ARG A 95 12.86 11.86 -7.15
N GLN A 96 13.99 11.22 -7.43
CA GLN A 96 15.17 11.89 -7.96
C GLN A 96 15.24 11.64 -9.47
N PRO A 97 15.46 12.67 -10.30
CA PRO A 97 15.67 12.45 -11.73
C PRO A 97 16.88 11.53 -11.90
N ALA A 98 16.75 10.50 -12.74
CA ALA A 98 17.91 9.75 -13.16
C ALA A 98 18.78 10.73 -13.96
N THR A 99 19.90 11.16 -13.40
CA THR A 99 20.86 12.01 -14.13
C THR A 99 21.30 11.31 -15.41
N PRO A 100 21.54 12.07 -16.50
CA PRO A 100 22.05 11.54 -17.76
C PRO A 100 23.44 10.93 -17.61
#